data_AF-A0A2T3JQ67-F1
#
_entry.id   AF-A0A2T3JQ67-F1
#
_cell.length_a   1.000
_cell.length_b   1.000
_cell.length_c   1.000
_cell.angle_alpha   90.00
_cell.angle_beta   90.00
_cell.angle_gamma   90.00
#
_symmetry.space_group_name_H-M   'P 1'
#
loop_
_entity.id
_entity.type
_entity.pdbx_description
1 polymer ?
#
loop_
_entity_poly.entity_id
_entity_poly.type
_entity_poly.pdbx_seq_one_letter_code
_entity_poly.pdbx_strand_id
1 'polypeptide(L)'
;MENSEKLTNSKEVIAYIAERFPKCFTVEGEAKPLKIGIFQDLAERLNEDPKVSKTQLRTALRQYTSSWRYLHGVKAGVNRVDLDGNDCDVLEQEHVDHALKALEESKAKVRTRRKEQAIAKATKEGEAKKTRAKTVKSSNTKPKTATIKKKPVETTRVLNADEVIVGKNVQVNMGSGNMPATIVEINKDDVRVRLNNGLVMAVKAEHLRS
;
A
#
# COMPACT_ATOMS: atom_id res chain seq x y z
N MET A 1 34.76 -18.44 -7.48
CA MET A 1 33.67 -17.46 -7.30
C MET A 1 32.37 -18.22 -7.51
N GLU A 2 31.63 -18.47 -6.45
CA GLU A 2 30.25 -18.97 -6.56
C GLU A 2 29.39 -17.99 -5.76
N ASN A 3 28.65 -17.15 -6.49
CA ASN A 3 27.65 -16.27 -5.91
C ASN A 3 26.59 -17.17 -5.26
N SER A 4 26.70 -17.33 -3.95
CA SER A 4 25.60 -17.83 -3.11
C SER A 4 24.53 -16.75 -3.12
N GLU A 5 23.68 -16.77 -4.14
CA GLU A 5 22.40 -16.06 -4.14
C GLU A 5 21.55 -16.68 -3.03
N LYS A 6 21.78 -16.22 -1.81
CA LYS A 6 21.00 -16.60 -0.63
C LYS A 6 19.55 -16.30 -0.97
N LEU A 7 18.68 -17.28 -0.83
CA LEU A 7 17.26 -17.08 -1.07
C LEU A 7 16.77 -16.04 -0.06
N THR A 8 16.47 -14.82 -0.53
CA THR A 8 16.04 -13.73 0.34
C THR A 8 14.57 -13.82 0.69
N ASN A 9 13.78 -14.45 -0.18
CA ASN A 9 12.35 -14.56 -0.03
C ASN A 9 11.99 -15.80 0.79
N SER A 10 11.29 -15.62 1.90
CA SER A 10 10.79 -16.72 2.74
C SER A 10 10.00 -17.77 1.95
N LYS A 11 9.29 -17.35 0.88
CA LYS A 11 8.53 -18.27 0.02
C LYS A 11 9.43 -19.17 -0.82
N GLU A 12 10.51 -18.62 -1.36
CA GLU A 12 11.48 -19.39 -2.14
C GLU A 12 12.20 -20.38 -1.21
N VAL A 13 12.53 -19.97 0.01
CA VAL A 13 13.12 -20.86 1.02
C VAL A 13 12.17 -22.03 1.33
N ILE A 14 10.86 -21.79 1.47
CA ILE A 14 9.86 -22.85 1.64
C ILE A 14 9.82 -23.77 0.42
N ALA A 15 9.83 -23.22 -0.80
CA ALA A 15 9.82 -24.01 -2.02
C ALA A 15 11.05 -24.91 -2.12
N TYR A 16 12.24 -24.37 -1.84
CA TYR A 16 13.49 -25.14 -1.83
C TYR A 16 13.48 -26.27 -0.79
N ILE A 17 12.98 -26.00 0.43
CA ILE A 17 12.86 -27.04 1.47
C ILE A 17 11.85 -28.11 1.04
N ALA A 18 10.76 -27.72 0.38
CA ALA A 18 9.77 -28.67 -0.13
C ALA A 18 10.29 -29.53 -1.29
N GLU A 19 11.18 -29.01 -2.14
CA GLU A 19 11.89 -29.80 -3.15
C GLU A 19 12.83 -30.83 -2.51
N ARG A 20 13.53 -30.43 -1.44
CA ARG A 20 14.46 -31.31 -0.71
C ARG A 20 13.74 -32.34 0.18
N PHE A 21 12.61 -31.95 0.78
CA PHE A 21 11.85 -32.75 1.75
C PHE A 21 10.37 -32.83 1.36
N PRO A 22 10.03 -33.51 0.24
CA PRO A 22 8.67 -33.53 -0.32
C PRO A 22 7.65 -34.28 0.54
N LYS A 23 8.12 -35.14 1.44
CA LYS A 23 7.24 -35.92 2.33
C LYS A 23 6.64 -35.08 3.46
N CYS A 24 7.30 -33.97 3.79
CA CYS A 24 7.06 -33.21 5.01
C CYS A 24 6.60 -31.80 4.70
N PHE A 25 7.20 -31.19 3.67
CA PHE A 25 6.82 -29.88 3.18
C PHE A 25 6.11 -30.02 1.84
N THR A 26 4.94 -29.38 1.73
CA THR A 26 4.15 -29.35 0.49
C THR A 26 4.06 -27.90 0.00
N VAL A 27 4.35 -27.64 -1.28
CA VAL A 27 4.20 -26.30 -1.88
C VAL A 27 2.76 -26.05 -2.29
N GLU A 28 2.03 -27.09 -2.69
CA GLU A 28 0.63 -27.03 -3.08
C GLU A 28 -0.11 -28.20 -2.42
N GLY A 29 -1.28 -27.94 -1.81
CA GLY A 29 -2.06 -28.96 -1.09
C GLY A 29 -2.09 -28.80 0.43
N GLU A 30 -2.65 -29.79 1.13
CA GLU A 30 -2.76 -29.77 2.60
C GLU A 30 -1.36 -29.92 3.24
N ALA A 31 -1.04 -29.02 4.16
CA ALA A 31 0.22 -29.08 4.89
C ALA A 31 0.05 -29.98 6.11
N LYS A 32 0.91 -30.98 6.25
CA LYS A 32 0.89 -31.90 7.40
C LYS A 32 1.46 -31.22 8.66
N PRO A 33 1.00 -31.61 9.86
CA PRO A 33 1.56 -31.10 11.11
C PRO A 33 3.02 -31.56 11.25
N LEU A 34 3.91 -30.61 11.52
CA LEU A 34 5.36 -30.87 11.60
C LEU A 34 5.76 -31.27 13.02
N LYS A 35 6.84 -32.05 13.13
CA LYS A 35 7.52 -32.38 14.38
C LYS A 35 7.93 -31.12 15.16
N ILE A 36 7.76 -31.13 16.48
CA ILE A 36 8.30 -30.07 17.34
C ILE A 36 9.82 -30.05 17.20
N GLY A 37 10.39 -28.86 16.99
CA GLY A 37 11.83 -28.72 16.86
C GLY A 37 12.40 -29.13 15.50
N ILE A 38 11.57 -29.33 14.47
CA ILE A 38 12.02 -29.68 13.10
C ILE A 38 13.04 -28.70 12.50
N PHE A 39 13.13 -27.47 13.05
CA PHE A 39 14.16 -26.51 12.70
C PHE A 39 15.58 -27.03 12.98
N GLN A 40 15.78 -27.77 14.07
CA GLN A 40 17.10 -28.29 14.43
C GLN A 40 17.54 -29.36 13.42
N ASP A 41 16.66 -30.33 13.14
CA ASP A 41 16.88 -31.37 12.14
C ASP A 41 17.15 -30.75 10.75
N LEU A 42 16.40 -29.70 10.38
CA LEU A 42 16.63 -28.95 9.13
C LEU A 42 17.96 -28.22 9.13
N ALA A 43 18.31 -27.57 10.24
CA ALA A 43 19.57 -26.84 10.34
C ALA A 43 20.76 -27.80 10.23
N GLU A 44 20.67 -29.00 10.80
CA GLU A 44 21.71 -30.03 10.68
C GLU A 44 21.85 -30.52 9.24
N ARG A 45 20.74 -30.81 8.56
CA ARG A 45 20.76 -31.31 7.18
C ARG A 45 21.11 -30.25 6.13
N LEU A 46 20.76 -28.99 6.38
CA LEU A 46 21.03 -27.85 5.49
C LEU A 46 22.30 -27.06 5.89
N ASN A 47 23.04 -27.47 6.93
CA ASN A 47 24.31 -26.82 7.29
C ASN A 47 25.34 -26.85 6.12
N GLU A 48 25.22 -27.84 5.23
CA GLU A 48 26.08 -28.00 4.06
C GLU A 48 25.66 -27.11 2.88
N ASP A 49 24.41 -26.62 2.86
CA ASP A 49 23.85 -25.85 1.74
C ASP A 49 23.94 -24.31 2.02
N PRO A 50 24.82 -23.56 1.34
CA PRO A 50 24.99 -22.12 1.56
C PRO A 50 23.81 -21.27 1.03
N LYS A 51 22.82 -21.90 0.39
CA LYS A 51 21.63 -21.24 -0.19
C LYS A 51 20.63 -20.74 0.86
N VAL A 52 20.60 -21.33 2.07
CA VAL A 52 19.63 -20.99 3.11
C VAL A 52 20.33 -20.67 4.43
N SER A 53 20.14 -19.44 4.93
CA SER A 53 20.62 -19.08 6.27
C SER A 53 19.70 -19.58 7.38
N LYS A 54 20.25 -19.95 8.55
CA LYS A 54 19.48 -20.33 9.75
C LYS A 54 18.42 -19.30 10.15
N THR A 55 18.72 -18.01 9.97
CA THR A 55 17.77 -16.93 10.26
C THR A 55 16.61 -16.94 9.27
N GLN A 56 16.90 -17.10 7.98
CA GLN A 56 15.89 -17.18 6.91
C GLN A 56 15.04 -18.44 7.06
N LEU A 57 15.66 -19.58 7.38
CA LEU A 57 14.97 -20.84 7.66
C LEU A 57 13.95 -20.68 8.80
N ARG A 58 14.35 -20.02 9.89
CA ARG A 58 13.43 -19.75 11.01
C ARG A 58 12.27 -18.85 10.58
N THR A 59 12.52 -17.79 9.82
CA THR A 59 11.47 -16.89 9.31
C THR A 59 10.53 -17.61 8.36
N ALA A 60 11.07 -18.42 7.45
CA ALA A 60 10.33 -19.24 6.50
C ALA A 60 9.43 -20.25 7.22
N LEU A 61 9.94 -20.98 8.22
CA LEU A 61 9.16 -21.93 9.01
C LEU A 61 8.02 -21.23 9.77
N ARG A 62 8.29 -20.08 10.40
CA ARG A 62 7.24 -19.28 11.06
C ARG A 62 6.15 -18.86 10.09
N GLN A 63 6.51 -18.47 8.87
CA GLN A 63 5.55 -18.10 7.84
C GLN A 63 4.75 -19.29 7.31
N TYR A 64 5.40 -20.46 7.19
CA TYR A 64 4.75 -21.70 6.80
C TYR A 64 3.71 -22.14 7.83
N THR A 65 4.07 -22.17 9.12
CA THR A 65 3.19 -22.65 10.20
C THR A 65 2.08 -21.67 10.58
N SER A 66 2.22 -20.39 10.26
CA SER A 66 1.17 -19.37 10.43
C SER A 66 0.24 -19.23 9.23
N SER A 67 0.52 -19.95 8.13
CA SER A 67 -0.34 -19.97 6.95
C SER A 67 -1.67 -20.65 7.27
N TRP A 68 -2.78 -20.13 6.74
CA TRP A 68 -4.10 -20.75 6.89
C TRP A 68 -4.11 -22.21 6.44
N ARG A 69 -3.32 -22.52 5.42
CA ARG A 69 -3.17 -23.88 4.90
C ARG A 69 -2.60 -24.85 5.94
N TYR A 70 -1.63 -24.40 6.74
CA TYR A 70 -1.06 -25.19 7.82
C TYR A 70 -2.05 -25.35 8.97
N LEU A 71 -2.68 -24.24 9.38
CA LEU A 71 -3.69 -24.27 10.45
C LEU A 71 -4.88 -25.18 10.11
N HIS A 72 -5.24 -25.32 8.82
CA HIS A 72 -6.26 -26.25 8.36
C HIS A 72 -5.84 -27.72 8.39
N GLY A 73 -4.54 -28.02 8.27
CA GLY A 73 -4.00 -29.37 8.35
C GLY A 73 -3.80 -29.88 9.79
N VAL A 74 -3.80 -28.98 10.78
CA VAL A 74 -3.77 -29.33 12.20
C VAL A 74 -5.16 -29.83 12.62
N LYS A 75 -5.36 -31.15 12.58
CA LYS A 75 -6.60 -31.83 12.99
C LYS A 75 -6.30 -32.83 14.10
N ALA A 76 -7.26 -33.04 14.99
CA ALA A 76 -7.13 -34.03 16.06
C ALA A 76 -6.90 -35.44 15.49
N GLY A 77 -5.93 -36.16 16.06
CA GLY A 77 -5.63 -37.55 15.69
C GLY A 77 -4.67 -37.72 14.50
N VAL A 78 -4.05 -36.65 14.00
CA VAL A 78 -3.00 -36.74 12.98
C VAL A 78 -1.63 -36.75 13.66
N ASN A 79 -0.75 -37.66 13.24
CA ASN A 79 0.61 -37.72 13.75
C ASN A 79 1.48 -36.62 13.13
N ARG A 80 2.38 -36.05 13.93
CA ARG A 80 3.38 -35.10 13.47
C ARG A 80 4.43 -35.82 12.63
N VAL A 81 4.78 -35.21 11.51
CA VAL A 81 5.71 -35.78 10.54
C VAL A 81 7.12 -35.21 10.78
N ASP A 82 8.14 -36.07 10.76
CA ASP A 82 9.56 -35.68 10.78
C ASP A 82 10.03 -35.14 9.41
N LEU A 83 11.34 -35.19 9.11
CA LEU A 83 11.88 -34.80 7.79
C LEU A 83 11.92 -35.93 6.76
N ASP A 84 11.86 -37.18 7.21
CA ASP A 84 11.94 -38.37 6.38
C ASP A 84 10.55 -38.93 6.03
N GLY A 85 9.50 -38.33 6.62
CA GLY A 85 8.11 -38.67 6.41
C GLY A 85 7.56 -39.64 7.45
N ASN A 86 8.28 -39.91 8.54
CA ASN A 86 7.83 -40.80 9.59
C ASN A 86 6.97 -40.06 10.61
N ASP A 87 6.01 -40.80 11.16
CA ASP A 87 5.18 -40.35 12.26
C ASP A 87 6.00 -40.34 13.54
N CYS A 88 6.16 -39.17 14.15
CA CYS A 88 6.90 -39.01 15.39
C CYS A 88 5.96 -38.92 16.59
N ASP A 89 5.20 -37.83 16.66
CA ASP A 89 4.55 -37.42 17.89
C ASP A 89 3.06 -37.15 17.66
N VAL A 90 2.23 -37.53 18.62
CA VAL A 90 0.78 -37.41 18.47
C VAL A 90 0.36 -35.98 18.71
N LEU A 91 -0.46 -35.43 17.81
CA LEU A 91 -0.96 -34.09 17.95
C LEU A 91 -2.01 -34.04 19.07
N GLU A 92 -1.64 -33.45 20.21
CA GLU A 92 -2.56 -33.26 21.35
C GLU A 92 -3.71 -32.31 21.00
N GLN A 93 -4.85 -32.51 21.66
CA GLN A 93 -6.07 -31.71 21.46
C GLN A 93 -5.84 -30.21 21.71
N GLU A 94 -5.02 -29.85 22.70
CA GLU A 94 -4.69 -28.45 23.02
C GLU A 94 -4.05 -27.71 21.82
N HIS A 95 -3.21 -28.40 21.05
CA HIS A 95 -2.57 -27.82 19.86
C HIS A 95 -3.58 -27.59 18.72
N VAL A 96 -4.62 -28.43 18.64
CA VAL A 96 -5.70 -28.27 17.66
C VAL A 96 -6.56 -27.08 18.02
N ASP A 97 -6.95 -26.95 19.29
CA ASP A 97 -7.75 -25.82 19.78
C ASP A 97 -7.01 -24.49 19.57
N HIS A 98 -5.71 -24.46 19.87
CA HIS A 98 -4.89 -23.28 19.62
C HIS A 98 -4.81 -22.94 18.12
N ALA A 99 -4.69 -23.95 17.24
CA ALA A 99 -4.66 -23.73 15.80
C ALA A 99 -5.99 -23.18 15.25
N LEU A 100 -7.12 -23.70 15.74
CA LEU A 100 -8.46 -23.21 15.38
C LEU A 100 -8.65 -21.75 15.82
N LYS A 101 -8.24 -21.42 17.05
CA LYS A 101 -8.28 -20.04 17.56
C LYS A 101 -7.40 -19.11 16.72
N ALA A 102 -6.17 -19.52 16.40
CA ALA A 102 -5.26 -18.75 15.55
C ALA A 102 -5.83 -18.51 14.14
N LEU A 103 -6.56 -19.50 13.60
CA LEU A 103 -7.22 -19.40 12.30
C LEU A 103 -8.33 -18.36 12.32
N GLU A 104 -9.16 -18.36 13.36
CA GLU A 104 -10.24 -17.38 13.54
C GLU A 104 -9.67 -15.96 13.72
N GLU A 105 -8.68 -15.79 14.60
CA GLU A 105 -8.01 -14.50 14.80
C GLU A 105 -7.36 -13.99 13.52
N SER A 106 -6.71 -14.86 12.74
CA SER A 106 -6.08 -14.49 11.47
C SER A 106 -7.11 -14.06 10.42
N LYS A 107 -8.23 -14.78 10.32
CA LYS A 107 -9.36 -14.38 9.46
C LYS A 107 -9.98 -13.04 9.89
N ALA A 108 -10.12 -12.81 11.20
CA ALA A 108 -10.62 -11.55 11.74
C ALA A 108 -9.69 -10.38 11.40
N LYS A 109 -8.37 -10.53 11.65
CA LYS A 109 -7.33 -9.53 11.31
C LYS A 109 -7.29 -9.20 9.82
N VAL A 110 -7.44 -10.20 8.95
CA VAL A 110 -7.51 -9.96 7.49
C VAL A 110 -8.80 -9.24 7.10
N ARG A 111 -9.95 -9.56 7.72
CA ARG A 111 -11.20 -8.85 7.48
C ARG A 111 -11.13 -7.38 7.90
N THR A 112 -10.59 -7.07 9.07
CA THR A 112 -10.43 -5.67 9.53
C THR A 112 -9.50 -4.90 8.61
N ARG A 113 -8.33 -5.46 8.30
CA ARG A 113 -7.36 -4.84 7.38
C ARG A 113 -7.94 -4.61 5.98
N ARG A 114 -8.73 -5.55 5.45
CA ARG A 114 -9.42 -5.38 4.16
C ARG A 114 -10.46 -4.26 4.21
N LYS A 115 -11.22 -4.14 5.30
CA LYS A 115 -12.20 -3.06 5.49
C LYS A 115 -11.50 -1.70 5.57
N GLU A 116 -10.43 -1.57 6.35
CA GLU A 116 -9.63 -0.35 6.43
C GLU A 116 -9.02 0.04 5.08
N GLN A 117 -8.48 -0.93 4.34
CA GLN A 117 -7.97 -0.69 2.99
C GLN A 117 -9.06 -0.29 2.00
N ALA A 118 -10.25 -0.87 2.09
CA ALA A 118 -11.39 -0.49 1.25
C ALA A 118 -11.87 0.93 1.55
N ILE A 119 -11.95 1.31 2.83
CA ILE A 119 -12.30 2.68 3.26
C ILE A 119 -11.22 3.67 2.78
N ALA A 120 -9.93 3.36 2.95
CA ALA A 120 -8.83 4.21 2.51
C ALA A 120 -8.75 4.35 0.98
N LYS A 121 -9.17 3.33 0.21
CA LYS A 121 -9.30 3.43 -1.25
C LYS A 121 -10.51 4.26 -1.66
N ALA A 122 -11.65 4.05 -1.00
CA ALA A 122 -12.89 4.79 -1.28
C ALA A 122 -12.78 6.29 -0.95
N THR A 123 -12.05 6.68 0.10
CA THR A 123 -11.77 8.10 0.40
C THR A 123 -10.89 8.72 -0.67
N LYS A 124 -9.81 8.04 -1.09
CA LYS A 124 -8.92 8.52 -2.18
C LYS A 124 -9.62 8.62 -3.53
N GLU A 125 -10.47 7.65 -3.88
CA GLU A 125 -11.24 7.68 -5.15
C GLU A 125 -12.42 8.67 -5.11
N GLY A 126 -13.03 8.88 -3.94
CA GLY A 126 -14.09 9.88 -3.73
C GLY A 126 -13.57 11.32 -3.86
N GLU A 127 -12.35 11.58 -3.40
CA GLU A 127 -11.65 12.85 -3.60
C GLU A 127 -11.31 13.07 -5.09
N ALA A 128 -10.85 12.02 -5.78
CA ALA A 128 -10.53 12.07 -7.21
C ALA A 128 -11.77 12.19 -8.13
N LYS A 129 -12.94 11.67 -7.71
CA LYS A 129 -14.22 11.84 -8.45
C LYS A 129 -14.89 13.19 -8.18
N LYS A 130 -14.75 13.77 -6.99
CA LYS A 130 -15.26 15.14 -6.70
C LYS A 130 -14.51 16.22 -7.47
N THR A 131 -13.23 16.02 -7.78
CA THR A 131 -12.46 16.92 -8.67
C THR A 131 -12.82 16.74 -10.14
N ARG A 132 -13.18 15.52 -10.59
CA ARG A 132 -13.55 15.24 -11.99
C ARG A 132 -15.01 15.55 -12.35
N ALA A 133 -15.94 15.47 -11.41
CA ALA A 133 -17.37 15.76 -11.64
C ALA A 133 -17.69 17.27 -11.67
N LYS A 134 -16.79 18.14 -11.19
CA LYS A 134 -16.93 19.61 -11.32
C LYS A 134 -16.58 20.15 -12.71
N THR A 135 -16.05 19.33 -13.62
CA THR A 135 -15.57 19.80 -14.94
C THR A 135 -16.53 19.46 -16.11
N VAL A 136 -17.60 18.67 -15.91
CA VAL A 136 -18.42 18.15 -17.04
C VAL A 136 -19.86 18.69 -17.06
N LYS A 137 -20.20 19.72 -16.28
CA LYS A 137 -21.55 20.32 -16.31
C LYS A 137 -21.53 21.76 -16.85
N SER A 138 -21.08 21.95 -18.08
CA SER A 138 -21.45 23.13 -18.88
C SER A 138 -21.15 22.93 -20.39
N SER A 139 -22.10 22.36 -21.12
CA SER A 139 -22.30 22.53 -22.59
C SER A 139 -23.48 21.63 -23.01
N ASN A 140 -24.47 21.97 -23.81
CA ASN A 140 -24.85 23.17 -24.55
C ASN A 140 -26.17 22.83 -25.28
N THR A 141 -27.27 23.58 -25.12
CA THR A 141 -28.32 23.69 -26.18
C THR A 141 -29.14 24.97 -26.01
N LYS A 142 -28.97 25.89 -26.96
CA LYS A 142 -29.79 27.10 -27.23
C LYS A 142 -31.03 26.73 -28.10
N PRO A 143 -31.97 27.64 -28.44
CA PRO A 143 -32.25 29.01 -27.93
C PRO A 143 -33.76 29.30 -27.70
N LYS A 144 -34.12 30.39 -26.99
CA LYS A 144 -35.05 31.46 -27.46
C LYS A 144 -35.52 32.42 -26.34
N THR A 145 -35.52 33.70 -26.72
CA THR A 145 -36.41 34.80 -26.33
C THR A 145 -36.36 35.37 -24.90
N ALA A 146 -35.84 36.60 -24.87
CA ALA A 146 -36.25 37.77 -24.07
C ALA A 146 -36.13 37.78 -22.53
N THR A 147 -35.79 38.98 -22.08
CA THR A 147 -36.01 39.60 -20.75
C THR A 147 -34.99 39.40 -19.61
N ILE A 148 -34.20 40.47 -19.41
CA ILE A 148 -34.06 41.26 -18.16
C ILE A 148 -33.00 40.82 -17.09
N LYS A 149 -31.89 41.60 -17.10
CA LYS A 149 -31.16 42.24 -15.96
C LYS A 149 -30.30 41.39 -14.98
N LYS A 150 -28.96 41.40 -15.15
CA LYS A 150 -27.96 42.21 -14.38
C LYS A 150 -26.54 41.59 -14.30
N LYS A 151 -25.59 42.39 -14.79
CA LYS A 151 -24.15 42.57 -14.50
C LYS A 151 -23.10 41.54 -15.02
N PRO A 152 -21.94 42.03 -15.53
CA PRO A 152 -21.05 41.29 -16.42
C PRO A 152 -19.85 40.69 -15.67
N VAL A 153 -19.38 39.52 -16.09
CA VAL A 153 -18.09 38.96 -15.62
C VAL A 153 -17.21 38.76 -16.85
N GLU A 154 -16.30 39.72 -17.02
CA GLU A 154 -15.37 39.86 -18.13
C GLU A 154 -14.19 38.88 -18.01
N THR A 155 -13.89 38.24 -19.15
CA THR A 155 -12.57 37.82 -19.66
C THR A 155 -11.36 37.86 -18.72
N THR A 156 -10.87 36.68 -18.33
CA THR A 156 -9.58 36.49 -17.67
C THR A 156 -8.43 36.82 -18.64
N ARG A 157 -7.78 37.97 -18.44
CA ARG A 157 -6.61 38.43 -19.20
C ARG A 157 -5.36 38.31 -18.33
N VAL A 158 -4.22 38.05 -18.95
CA VAL A 158 -2.90 38.10 -18.29
C VAL A 158 -2.68 39.53 -17.79
N LEU A 159 -2.35 39.68 -16.50
CA LEU A 159 -2.07 40.99 -15.91
C LEU A 159 -0.68 41.42 -16.35
N ASN A 160 -0.59 42.57 -17.01
CA ASN A 160 0.69 43.26 -17.24
C ASN A 160 1.11 43.99 -15.95
N ALA A 161 2.40 44.31 -15.86
CA ALA A 161 3.08 44.80 -14.65
C ALA A 161 2.44 46.04 -13.99
N ASP A 162 1.59 46.79 -14.69
CA ASP A 162 0.94 48.00 -14.19
C ASP A 162 -0.31 47.76 -13.31
N GLU A 163 -0.83 46.53 -13.24
CA GLU A 163 -2.06 46.20 -12.49
C GLU A 163 -1.85 45.35 -11.22
N VAL A 164 -0.58 45.15 -10.84
CA VAL A 164 -0.18 44.42 -9.64
C VAL A 164 -0.26 45.39 -8.45
N ILE A 165 -1.31 45.27 -7.63
CA ILE A 165 -1.51 46.10 -6.43
C ILE A 165 -1.37 45.22 -5.19
N VAL A 166 -0.64 45.70 -4.19
CA VAL A 166 -0.47 45.02 -2.89
C VAL A 166 -1.85 44.79 -2.26
N GLY A 167 -2.12 43.56 -1.82
CA GLY A 167 -3.39 43.14 -1.25
C GLY A 167 -4.42 42.59 -2.25
N LYS A 168 -4.13 42.59 -3.56
CA LYS A 168 -5.02 42.00 -4.57
C LYS A 168 -4.91 40.47 -4.58
N ASN A 169 -6.05 39.80 -4.74
CA ASN A 169 -6.11 38.35 -4.92
C ASN A 169 -5.75 38.02 -6.37
N VAL A 170 -4.72 37.21 -6.54
CA VAL A 170 -4.19 36.76 -7.83
C VAL A 170 -4.02 35.26 -7.82
N GLN A 171 -4.00 34.65 -8.99
CA GLN A 171 -3.71 33.23 -9.16
C GLN A 171 -2.26 33.06 -9.61
N VAL A 172 -1.48 32.29 -8.85
CA VAL A 172 -0.09 31.96 -9.16
C VAL A 172 -0.04 30.63 -9.91
N ASN A 173 0.58 30.59 -11.09
CA ASN A 173 0.81 29.35 -11.81
C ASN A 173 2.09 28.65 -11.29
N MET A 174 1.94 27.48 -10.65
CA MET A 174 3.06 26.75 -10.02
C MET A 174 3.33 25.37 -10.64
N GLY A 175 3.26 25.23 -11.97
CA GLY A 175 3.58 24.01 -12.72
C GLY A 175 2.61 22.84 -12.53
N SER A 176 2.03 22.69 -11.34
CA SER A 176 0.99 21.72 -10.97
C SER A 176 -0.41 22.32 -10.93
N GLY A 177 -0.56 23.62 -11.24
CA GLY A 177 -1.84 24.31 -11.33
C GLY A 177 -1.78 25.78 -10.88
N ASN A 178 -2.93 26.46 -11.00
CA ASN A 178 -3.14 27.83 -10.55
C ASN A 178 -3.62 27.84 -9.10
N MET A 179 -2.86 28.47 -8.21
CA MET A 179 -3.18 28.59 -6.79
C MET A 179 -3.62 30.02 -6.45
N PRO A 180 -4.70 30.23 -5.69
CA PRO A 180 -5.11 31.55 -5.24
C PRO A 180 -4.16 32.08 -4.17
N ALA A 181 -3.81 33.34 -4.29
CA ALA A 181 -2.76 33.96 -3.50
C ALA A 181 -3.01 35.47 -3.36
N THR A 182 -2.45 36.10 -2.34
CA THR A 182 -2.55 37.54 -2.10
C THR A 182 -1.18 38.17 -2.21
N ILE A 183 -1.05 39.24 -3.00
CA ILE A 183 0.22 39.97 -3.14
C ILE A 183 0.52 40.69 -1.83
N VAL A 184 1.69 40.42 -1.24
CA VAL A 184 2.14 41.04 0.01
C VAL A 184 3.09 42.19 -0.26
N GLU A 185 3.97 42.05 -1.25
CA GLU A 185 5.01 43.04 -1.54
C GLU A 185 5.42 42.94 -3.01
N ILE A 186 5.69 44.08 -3.66
CA ILE A 186 6.07 44.15 -5.07
C ILE A 186 7.47 44.78 -5.14
N ASN A 187 8.45 44.04 -5.65
CA ASN A 187 9.75 44.56 -6.03
C ASN A 187 9.83 44.68 -7.57
N LYS A 188 10.81 45.42 -8.08
CA LYS A 188 10.91 45.75 -9.52
C LYS A 188 10.86 44.52 -10.45
N ASP A 189 11.42 43.39 -10.02
CA ASP A 189 11.46 42.16 -10.82
C ASP A 189 10.68 40.97 -10.19
N ASP A 190 10.44 41.01 -8.87
CA ASP A 190 9.86 39.90 -8.10
C ASP A 190 8.68 40.35 -7.24
N VAL A 191 7.57 39.61 -7.32
CA VAL A 191 6.36 39.83 -6.51
C VAL A 191 6.31 38.80 -5.39
N ARG A 192 6.31 39.24 -4.14
CA ARG A 192 6.09 38.34 -2.99
C ARG A 192 4.60 38.14 -2.79
N VAL A 193 4.19 36.88 -2.88
CA VAL A 193 2.80 36.47 -2.79
C VAL A 193 2.65 35.50 -1.63
N ARG A 194 1.63 35.71 -0.79
CA ARG A 194 1.22 34.77 0.25
C ARG A 194 0.09 33.92 -0.29
N LEU A 195 0.34 32.62 -0.37
CA LEU A 195 -0.66 31.62 -0.70
C LEU A 195 -1.66 31.47 0.46
N ASN A 196 -2.86 30.97 0.15
CA ASN A 196 -3.89 30.68 1.15
C ASN A 196 -3.47 29.67 2.23
N ASN A 197 -2.43 28.86 1.97
CA ASN A 197 -1.81 27.93 2.92
C ASN A 197 -0.80 28.60 3.89
N GLY A 198 -0.64 29.93 3.80
CA GLY A 198 0.28 30.71 4.64
C GLY A 198 1.73 30.74 4.15
N LEU A 199 2.07 30.02 3.07
CA LEU A 199 3.40 30.05 2.47
C LEU A 199 3.60 31.35 1.68
N VAL A 200 4.75 31.99 1.86
CA VAL A 200 5.13 33.21 1.12
C VAL A 200 6.21 32.85 0.10
N MET A 201 5.98 33.19 -1.17
CA MET A 201 6.92 32.94 -2.27
C MET A 201 7.14 34.21 -3.09
N ALA A 202 8.37 34.40 -3.57
CA ALA A 202 8.69 35.39 -4.59
C ALA A 202 8.46 34.78 -5.98
N VAL A 203 7.63 35.43 -6.79
CA VAL A 203 7.24 34.96 -8.12
C VAL A 203 7.29 36.13 -9.10
N LYS A 204 7.78 35.88 -10.31
CA LYS A 204 7.77 36.86 -11.40
C LYS A 204 6.33 37.19 -11.82
N ALA A 205 6.08 38.44 -12.20
CA ALA A 205 4.75 38.93 -12.58
C ALA A 205 4.09 38.10 -13.70
N GLU A 206 4.88 37.54 -14.62
CA GLU A 206 4.41 36.68 -15.73
C GLU A 206 3.62 35.44 -15.28
N HIS A 207 3.84 34.98 -14.06
CA HIS A 207 3.18 33.79 -13.51
C HIS A 207 1.95 34.14 -12.66
N LEU A 208 1.58 35.42 -12.58
CA LEU A 208 0.38 35.90 -11.90
C LEU A 208 -0.76 36.10 -12.90
N ARG A 209 -1.97 35.66 -12.53
CA ARG A 209 -3.20 35.85 -13.30
C ARG A 209 -4.28 36.52 -12.44
N SER A 210 -5.14 37.34 -13.04
CA SER A 210 -6.29 37.95 -12.35
C SER A 210 -7.49 37.01 -12.28
#